data_AF-A0A0A1T5C9-F1
#
_entry.id   AF-A0A0A1T5C9-F1
#
_cell.length_a   1.000
_cell.length_b   1.000
_cell.length_c   1.000
_cell.angle_alpha   90.00
_cell.angle_beta   90.00
_cell.angle_gamma   90.00
#
_symmetry.space_group_name_H-M   'P 1'
#
loop_
_entity.id
_entity.type
_entity.pdbx_description
1 polymer ?
#
loop_
_entity_poly.entity_id
_entity_poly.type
_entity_poly.pdbx_seq_one_letter_code
_entity_poly.pdbx_strand_id
1 'polypeptide(L)'
;MLGYSCKALRPAFLRHAAWPPSLAKVIRLNALNPVEEEKTPYYDTSRFYPARLGQVLKQRYQLATKLGYGSSSTVRLARDLHR
;
A
#
# COMPACT_ATOMS: atom_id res chain seq x y z
N MET A 1 -38.10 16.42 -49.35
CA MET A 1 -36.83 15.85 -48.87
C MET A 1 -36.32 16.74 -47.74
N LEU A 2 -36.84 16.57 -46.51
CA LEU A 2 -36.41 17.37 -45.35
C LEU A 2 -35.27 16.61 -44.66
N GLY A 3 -34.06 17.16 -44.76
CA GLY A 3 -32.87 16.63 -44.12
C GLY A 3 -32.88 16.91 -42.62
N TYR A 4 -32.76 15.86 -41.81
CA TYR A 4 -32.63 16.00 -40.36
C TYR A 4 -31.17 16.29 -39.99
N SER A 5 -30.94 17.46 -39.39
CA SER A 5 -29.64 17.81 -38.80
C SER A 5 -29.48 17.07 -37.47
N CYS A 6 -28.60 16.07 -37.46
CA CYS A 6 -28.24 15.34 -36.26
C CYS A 6 -27.15 16.12 -35.50
N LYS A 7 -27.53 16.89 -34.48
CA LYS A 7 -26.54 17.51 -33.58
C LYS A 7 -25.98 16.42 -32.68
N ALA A 8 -24.74 16.02 -32.93
CA ALA A 8 -24.00 15.14 -32.05
C ALA A 8 -23.80 15.83 -30.68
N LEU A 9 -24.61 15.43 -29.70
CA LEU A 9 -24.40 15.78 -28.30
C LEU A 9 -23.13 15.07 -27.83
N ARG A 10 -22.05 15.82 -27.62
CA ARG A 10 -20.86 15.34 -26.93
C ARG A 10 -21.25 15.08 -25.47
N PRO A 11 -21.23 13.84 -24.96
CA PRO A 11 -21.55 13.62 -23.55
C PRO A 11 -20.40 14.18 -22.72
N ALA A 12 -20.65 15.30 -22.03
CA ALA A 12 -19.70 15.90 -21.08
C ALA A 12 -19.52 15.05 -19.79
N PHE A 13 -20.28 13.96 -19.66
CA PHE A 13 -20.48 13.20 -18.42
C PHE A 13 -19.39 12.16 -18.09
N LEU A 14 -18.36 12.01 -18.92
CA LEU A 14 -17.26 11.04 -18.66
C LEU A 14 -15.92 11.72 -18.31
N ARG A 15 -15.90 13.04 -18.11
CA ARG A 15 -14.70 13.70 -17.60
C ARG A 15 -14.71 13.61 -16.07
N HIS A 16 -14.01 12.61 -15.52
CA HIS A 16 -13.58 12.69 -14.13
C HIS A 16 -12.75 13.96 -13.97
N ALA A 17 -13.19 14.87 -13.08
CA ALA A 17 -12.36 15.99 -12.69
C ALA A 17 -11.03 15.43 -12.17
N ALA A 18 -9.91 16.05 -12.56
CA ALA A 18 -8.61 15.67 -12.00
C ALA A 18 -8.70 15.77 -10.48
N TRP A 19 -8.24 14.74 -9.76
CA TRP A 19 -8.20 14.77 -8.31
C TRP A 19 -7.44 16.02 -7.87
N PRO A 20 -7.89 16.76 -6.84
CA PRO A 20 -7.11 17.85 -6.30
C PRO A 20 -5.68 17.35 -5.99
N PRO A 21 -4.63 18.12 -6.34
CA PRO A 21 -3.27 17.71 -6.08
C PRO A 21 -3.09 17.49 -4.57
N SER A 22 -2.46 16.37 -4.21
CA SER A 22 -2.24 16.05 -2.80
C SER A 22 -1.38 17.13 -2.15
N LEU A 23 -1.82 17.68 -1.01
CA LEU A 23 -0.99 18.54 -0.16
C LEU A 23 0.15 17.77 0.52
N ALA A 24 0.18 16.45 0.37
CA ALA A 24 1.24 15.60 0.90
C ALA A 24 2.60 15.99 0.30
N LYS A 25 3.55 16.32 1.16
CA LYS A 25 4.93 16.59 0.76
C LYS A 25 5.58 15.28 0.30
N VAL A 26 5.97 15.22 -0.97
CA VAL A 26 6.71 14.07 -1.50
C VAL A 26 8.11 14.05 -0.90
N ILE A 27 8.40 13.04 -0.08
CA ILE A 27 9.74 12.81 0.44
C ILE A 27 10.54 12.08 -0.65
N ARG A 28 11.63 12.70 -1.13
CA ARG A 28 12.59 12.04 -2.02
C ARG A 28 13.44 11.08 -1.18
N LEU A 29 13.23 9.78 -1.38
CA LEU A 29 13.99 8.75 -0.69
C LEU A 29 15.28 8.49 -1.46
N ASN A 30 16.39 8.31 -0.73
CA ASN A 30 17.64 7.86 -1.33
C ASN A 30 17.51 6.36 -1.66
N ALA A 31 17.70 5.99 -2.92
CA ALA A 31 17.58 4.61 -3.38
C ALA A 31 18.60 3.66 -2.73
N LEU A 32 19.72 4.19 -2.22
CA LEU A 32 20.75 3.39 -1.54
C LEU A 32 20.37 3.05 -0.09
N ASN A 33 19.40 3.75 0.49
CA ASN A 33 18.98 3.53 1.86
C ASN A 33 17.70 2.69 1.87
N PRO A 34 17.72 1.47 2.43
CA PRO A 34 16.49 0.69 2.58
C PRO A 34 15.51 1.50 3.42
N VAL A 35 14.34 1.73 2.83
CA VAL A 35 13.23 2.37 3.51
C VAL A 35 12.64 1.31 4.42
N GLU A 36 12.51 1.60 5.70
CA GLU A 36 11.86 0.72 6.67
C GLU A 36 10.57 1.37 7.15
N GLU A 37 9.49 0.59 7.23
CA GLU A 37 8.19 1.00 7.78
C GLU A 37 8.32 1.74 9.12
N GLU A 38 9.16 1.19 10.01
CA GLU A 38 9.37 1.66 11.38
C GLU A 38 10.03 3.05 11.44
N LYS A 39 10.63 3.50 10.33
CA LYS A 39 11.25 4.83 10.19
C LYS A 39 10.29 5.86 9.60
N THR A 40 9.05 5.48 9.29
CA THR A 40 8.06 6.41 8.76
C THR A 40 7.46 7.25 9.89
N PRO A 41 7.13 8.54 9.65
CA PRO A 41 6.55 9.40 10.68
C PRO A 41 5.13 8.99 11.09
N TYR A 42 4.50 8.11 10.31
CA TYR A 42 3.15 7.58 10.57
C TYR A 42 3.19 6.23 11.30
N TYR A 43 4.37 5.70 11.57
CA TYR A 43 4.51 4.43 12.26
C TYR A 43 4.19 4.58 13.74
N ASP A 44 3.32 3.71 14.23
CA ASP A 44 2.90 3.65 15.61
C ASP A 44 2.95 2.19 16.05
N THR A 45 3.93 1.85 16.88
CA THR A 45 4.15 0.48 17.39
C THR A 45 2.90 -0.14 18.02
N SER A 46 1.97 0.66 18.55
CA SER A 46 0.73 0.15 19.15
C SER A 46 -0.25 -0.43 18.14
N ARG A 47 -0.10 -0.05 16.85
CA ARG A 47 -0.97 -0.50 15.74
C ARG A 47 -0.47 -1.78 15.09
N PHE A 48 0.76 -2.20 15.40
CA PHE A 48 1.40 -3.36 14.77
C PHE A 48 1.70 -4.43 15.80
N TYR A 49 1.73 -5.68 15.32
CA TYR A 49 2.12 -6.80 16.16
C TYR A 49 3.64 -6.76 16.41
N PRO A 50 4.13 -6.78 17.68
CA PRO A 50 5.54 -6.66 18.02
C PRO A 50 6.29 -7.98 17.77
N ALA A 51 6.40 -8.33 16.50
CA ALA A 51 6.81 -9.64 16.05
C ALA A 51 8.34 -9.84 16.16
N ARG A 52 8.78 -10.93 16.79
CA ARG A 52 10.21 -11.24 17.00
C ARG A 52 10.70 -12.35 16.08
N LEU A 53 11.97 -12.31 15.67
CA LEU A 53 12.57 -13.42 14.92
C LEU A 53 12.58 -14.70 15.76
N GLY A 54 12.26 -15.83 15.14
CA GLY A 54 12.15 -17.13 15.81
C GLY A 54 10.86 -17.33 16.63
N GLN A 55 10.02 -16.30 16.77
CA GLN A 55 8.73 -16.40 17.45
C GLN A 55 7.81 -17.41 16.76
N VAL A 56 7.16 -18.27 17.54
CA VAL A 56 6.20 -19.25 17.03
C VAL A 56 4.77 -18.73 17.21
N LEU A 57 4.10 -18.43 16.10
CA LEU A 57 2.68 -18.05 16.08
C LEU A 57 1.80 -19.29 16.01
N LYS A 58 0.75 -19.31 16.84
CA LYS A 58 -0.22 -20.42 16.94
C LYS A 58 0.45 -21.80 17.09
N GLN A 59 1.59 -21.84 17.78
CA GLN A 59 2.41 -23.07 17.97
C GLN A 59 2.84 -23.79 16.68
N ARG A 60 2.72 -23.15 15.51
CA ARG A 60 2.95 -23.79 14.21
C ARG A 60 3.85 -23.00 13.28
N TYR A 61 3.72 -21.67 13.25
CA TYR A 61 4.43 -20.84 12.29
C TYR A 61 5.58 -20.10 12.97
N GLN A 62 6.82 -20.52 12.73
CA GLN A 62 7.99 -19.84 13.27
C GLN A 62 8.43 -18.71 12.33
N LEU A 63 8.40 -17.47 12.81
CA LEU A 63 8.82 -16.29 12.05
C LEU A 63 10.32 -16.35 11.70
N ALA A 64 10.64 -16.19 10.43
CA ALA A 64 12.00 -16.29 9.90
C ALA A 64 12.61 -14.92 9.55
N THR A 65 11.88 -14.09 8.79
CA THR A 65 12.35 -12.73 8.41
C THR A 65 11.19 -11.84 7.92
N LYS A 66 11.44 -10.53 7.81
CA LYS A 66 10.55 -9.56 7.17
C LYS A 66 10.79 -9.61 5.66
N LEU A 67 9.73 -9.81 4.87
CA LEU A 67 9.81 -9.84 3.40
C LEU A 67 9.47 -8.48 2.78
N GLY A 68 8.61 -7.70 3.45
CA GLY A 68 8.21 -6.40 2.96
C GLY A 68 7.17 -5.75 3.87
N TYR A 69 6.75 -4.55 3.49
CA TYR A 69 5.71 -3.80 4.18
C TYR A 69 4.99 -2.87 3.20
N GLY A 70 3.75 -2.54 3.53
CA GLY A 70 2.97 -1.45 2.93
C GLY A 70 2.72 -0.34 3.94
N SER A 71 1.80 0.57 3.64
CA SER A 71 1.50 1.71 4.52
C SER A 71 0.98 1.33 5.91
N SER A 72 0.34 0.17 6.02
CA SER A 72 -0.27 -0.32 7.27
C SER A 72 -0.24 -1.84 7.38
N SER A 73 0.71 -2.48 6.72
CA SER A 73 0.80 -3.93 6.69
C SER A 73 2.26 -4.39 6.60
N THR A 74 2.58 -5.50 7.24
CA THR A 74 3.91 -6.11 7.18
C THR A 74 3.77 -7.55 6.71
N VAL A 75 4.57 -7.94 5.71
CA VAL A 75 4.64 -9.32 5.25
C VAL A 75 5.86 -9.98 5.87
N ARG A 76 5.65 -11.13 6.54
CA ARG A 76 6.72 -11.91 7.17
C ARG A 76 6.75 -13.32 6.60
N LEU A 77 7.97 -13.81 6.39
CA LEU A 77 8.22 -15.21 6.10
C LEU A 77 8.15 -16.01 7.40
N ALA A 78 7.48 -17.15 7.36
CA ALA A 78 7.46 -18.11 8.45
C ALA A 78 7.66 -19.53 7.92
N ARG A 79 8.32 -20.38 8.73
CA ARG A 79 8.36 -21.82 8.49
C ARG A 79 7.19 -22.49 9.21
N ASP A 80 6.56 -23.45 8.55
CA ASP A 80 5.58 -24.35 9.16
C ASP A 80 6.32 -25.44 9.92
N LEU A 81 6.00 -25.63 11.21
CA LEU A 81 6.60 -26.64 12.07
C LEU A 81 5.85 -27.98 12.05
N HIS A 82 4.65 -28.02 11.45
CA HIS A 82 3.81 -29.23 11.38
C HIS A 82 3.90 -29.93 10.02
N ARG A 83 4.86 -29.52 9.19
CA ARG A 83 5.13 -30.10 7.89
C ARG A 83 6.36 -30.98 7.98
#